data_AF-A0A9X3LXD8-F1
#
_entry.id   AF-A0A9X3LXD8-F1
#
_cell.length_a   1.000
_cell.length_b   1.000
_cell.length_c   1.000
_cell.angle_alpha   90.00
_cell.angle_beta   90.00
_cell.angle_gamma   90.00
#
_symmetry.space_group_name_H-M   'P 1'
#
loop_
_entity.id
_entity.type
_entity.pdbx_description
1 polymer ?
#
loop_
_entity_poly.entity_id
_entity_poly.type
_entity_poly.pdbx_seq_one_letter_code
_entity_poly.pdbx_strand_id
1 'polypeptide(L)' 'MQERDITGAALAREVGITPVNLSVLKNNRAKAVRFSTLAALCAALDCQPGDIFGVE' A
#
# COMPACT_ATOMS: atom_id res chain seq x y z
N MET A 1 -7.87 -4.38 -4.41
CA MET A 1 -8.34 -4.18 -3.02
C MET A 1 -9.77 -4.67 -2.77
N GLN A 2 -10.60 -4.99 -3.78
CA GLN A 2 -11.97 -5.46 -3.54
C GLN A 2 -12.09 -6.94 -3.16
N GLU A 3 -10.98 -7.68 -3.14
CA GLU A 3 -10.95 -9.12 -2.81
C GLU A 3 -10.66 -9.42 -1.33
N ARG A 4 -10.35 -8.41 -0.52
CA ARG A 4 -10.04 -8.55 0.90
C ARG A 4 -10.81 -7.53 1.69
N ASP A 5 -11.53 -7.98 2.73
CA ASP A 5 -12.37 -7.15 3.59
C ASP A 5 -11.54 -6.32 4.61
N ILE A 6 -10.42 -5.75 4.13
CA ILE A 6 -9.54 -4.91 4.92
C ILE A 6 -9.83 -3.44 4.63
N THR A 7 -10.24 -2.72 5.67
CA THR A 7 -10.42 -1.27 5.55
C THR A 7 -9.08 -0.57 5.35
N GLY A 8 -9.05 0.54 4.60
CA GLY A 8 -7.81 1.30 4.42
C GLY A 8 -7.19 1.78 5.74
N ALA A 9 -8.00 2.06 6.75
CA ALA A 9 -7.51 2.42 8.08
C ALA A 9 -6.81 1.24 8.79
N ALA A 10 -7.34 0.01 8.65
CA ALA A 10 -6.70 -1.19 9.19
C ALA A 10 -5.37 -1.48 8.48
N LEU A 11 -5.35 -1.40 7.14
CA LEU A 11 -4.13 -1.61 6.37
C LEU A 11 -3.04 -0.58 6.71
N ALA A 12 -3.41 0.70 6.88
CA ALA A 12 -2.46 1.74 7.26
C ALA A 12 -1.79 1.42 8.60
N ARG A 13 -2.56 0.93 9.59
CA ARG A 13 -2.02 0.49 10.88
C ARG A 13 -1.10 -0.72 10.75
N GLU A 14 -1.50 -1.73 9.99
CA GLU A 14 -0.71 -2.95 9.78
C GLU A 14 0.64 -2.66 9.11
N VAL A 15 0.64 -1.78 8.11
CA VAL A 15 1.84 -1.34 7.37
C VAL A 15 2.69 -0.34 8.16
N GLY A 16 2.15 0.26 9.23
CA GLY A 16 2.85 1.26 10.04
C GLY A 16 2.95 2.63 9.37
N ILE A 17 1.95 3.02 8.56
CA ILE A 17 1.86 4.35 7.93
C ILE A 17 0.57 5.06 8.30
N THR A 18 0.52 6.38 8.09
CA THR A 18 -0.71 7.13 8.32
C THR A 18 -1.75 6.82 7.24
N PRO A 19 -3.06 6.91 7.53
CA PRO A 19 -4.10 6.82 6.50
C PRO A 19 -3.92 7.83 5.36
N VAL A 20 -3.32 8.99 5.67
CA VAL A 20 -2.97 10.02 4.68
C VAL A 20 -1.91 9.50 3.69
N ASN A 21 -0.81 8.92 4.18
CA ASN A 21 0.23 8.36 3.32
C ASN A 21 -0.30 7.19 2.48
N LEU A 22 -1.14 6.33 3.05
CA LEU A 22 -1.80 5.26 2.30
C LEU A 22 -2.69 5.84 1.18
N SER A 23 -3.45 6.90 1.46
CA SER A 23 -4.28 7.57 0.45
C SER A 23 -3.45 8.19 -0.67
N VAL A 24 -2.29 8.77 -0.36
CA VAL A 24 -1.36 9.30 -1.37
C VAL A 24 -0.84 8.18 -2.28
N LEU A 25 -0.46 7.03 -1.71
CA LEU A 25 -0.03 5.85 -2.46
C LEU A 25 -1.15 5.29 -3.35
N LYS A 26 -2.32 5.03 -2.76
CA LYS A 26 -3.48 4.44 -3.47
C LYS A 26 -3.95 5.28 -4.66
N ASN A 27 -3.79 6.60 -4.59
CA ASN A 27 -4.21 7.52 -5.64
C ASN A 27 -3.08 7.89 -6.62
N ASN A 28 -1.99 7.11 -6.68
CA ASN A 28 -0.84 7.35 -7.56
C ASN A 28 -0.22 8.76 -7.42
N ARG A 29 -0.28 9.35 -6.23
CA ARG A 29 0.30 10.68 -5.93
C ARG A 29 1.63 10.60 -5.18
N ALA A 30 2.09 9.40 -4.85
CA ALA A 30 3.36 9.20 -4.18
C ALA A 30 4.53 9.43 -5.16
N LYS A 31 5.50 10.26 -4.77
CA LYS A 31 6.75 10.46 -5.52
C LYS A 31 7.81 9.40 -5.19
N ALA A 32 7.74 8.83 -3.99
CA ALA A 32 8.65 7.81 -3.50
C ALA A 32 7.94 6.98 -2.42
N VAL A 33 8.42 5.75 -2.23
CA VAL A 33 7.99 4.85 -1.16
C VAL A 33 9.22 4.21 -0.53
N ARG A 34 9.23 4.05 0.79
CA ARG A 34 10.29 3.27 1.46
C ARG A 34 10.12 1.80 1.11
N PHE A 35 11.23 1.10 0.88
CA PHE A 35 11.18 -0.34 0.58
C PHE A 35 10.48 -1.13 1.70
N SER A 36 10.70 -0.77 2.97
CA SER A 36 10.02 -1.40 4.11
C SER A 36 8.50 -1.23 4.06
N THR A 37 8.00 -0.06 3.64
CA THR A 37 6.57 0.19 3.46
C THR A 37 6.01 -0.63 2.29
N LEU A 38 6.74 -0.72 1.18
CA LEU A 38 6.34 -1.55 0.05
C LEU A 38 6.30 -3.04 0.43
N ALA A 39 7.33 -3.54 1.11
CA ALA A 39 7.39 -4.92 1.59
C ALA A 39 6.24 -5.24 2.56
N ALA A 40 5.96 -4.34 3.49
CA ALA A 40 4.84 -4.50 4.42
C ALA A 40 3.47 -4.46 3.71
N LEU A 41 3.30 -3.62 2.69
CA LEU A 41 2.08 -3.62 1.86
C LEU A 41 1.92 -4.94 1.12
N CYS A 42 2.99 -5.44 0.49
CA CYS A 42 2.98 -6.71 -0.24
C CYS A 42 2.62 -7.87 0.68
N ALA A 43 3.20 -7.92 1.88
CA ALA A 43 2.89 -8.94 2.88
C ALA A 43 1.45 -8.84 3.40
N ALA A 44 1.00 -7.63 3.75
CA ALA A 44 -0.35 -7.40 4.26
C ALA A 44 -1.43 -7.66 3.21
N LEU A 45 -1.13 -7.47 1.92
CA LEU A 45 -2.05 -7.64 0.80
C LEU A 45 -1.92 -8.98 0.06
N ASP A 46 -0.92 -9.77 0.41
CA ASP A 46 -0.51 -10.99 -0.31
C ASP A 46 -0.36 -10.74 -1.82
N CYS A 47 0.46 -9.73 -2.16
CA CYS A 47 0.72 -9.33 -3.54
C CYS A 47 2.21 -9.08 -3.78
N GLN A 48 2.57 -8.88 -5.05
CA GLN A 48 3.90 -8.49 -5.46
C GLN A 48 3.98 -6.99 -5.73
N PRO A 49 5.19 -6.38 -5.68
CA PRO A 49 5.36 -4.96 -5.98
C PRO A 49 4.82 -4.55 -7.36
N GLY A 50 4.89 -5.44 -8.36
CA GLY A 50 4.36 -5.21 -9.70
C GLY A 50 2.82 -5.13 -9.75
N ASP A 51 2.12 -5.65 -8.74
CA ASP A 51 0.66 -5.51 -8.62
C ASP A 51 0.27 -4.13 -8.06
N ILE A 52 1.21 -3.41 -7.44
CA ILE A 52 1.01 -2.08 -6.85
C ILE A 52 1.54 -0.98 -7.78
N PHE A 53 2.69 -1.22 -8.42
CA PHE A 53 3.35 -0.26 -9.31
C PHE A 53 3.55 -0.84 -10.70
N GLY A 54 3.07 -0.11 -11.71
CA GLY A 54 3.39 -0.35 -13.11
C GLY A 54 4.46 0.61 -13.62
N VAL A 55 5.08 0.26 -14.74
CA VAL A 55 5.95 1.15 -15.51
C VAL A 55 5.26 1.41 -16.84
N GLU A 56 5.03 2.68 -17.16
CA GLU A 56 4.58 3.14 -18.49
C GLU A 56 5.78 3.62 -19.32
#